data_AF-A0AAV1AIJ9-F1
#
_entry.id   AF-A0AAV1AIJ9-F1
#
_cell.length_a   1.000
_cell.length_b   1.000
_cell.length_c   1.000
_cell.angle_alpha   90.00
_cell.angle_beta   90.00
_cell.angle_gamma   90.00
#
_symmetry.space_group_name_H-M   'P 1'
#
loop_
_entity.id
_entity.type
_entity.pdbx_description
1 polymer ?
#
loop_
_entity_poly.entity_id
_entity_poly.type
_entity_poly.pdbx_seq_one_letter_code
_entity_poly.pdbx_strand_id
1 'polypeptide(L)'
;MKHGDQKWKLVDDKNFYYDDVIVFKGQFYVTDRWGTISWIDVSSLRLIQFSPPLCGLGNKKHLVESCGSLYVVDGYYESSENMRRNYGGRRLERDEVVECFKIYKLDEEWGTWVDVKNLSDRAFILSNSCNFSVSAEELIGYQGNCIYYRDYFEV
;
A
#
# COMPACT_ATOMS: atom_id res chain seq x y z
N MET A 1 -2.16 -5.97 20.52
CA MET A 1 -2.57 -6.29 21.91
C MET A 1 -4.01 -6.75 21.84
N LYS A 2 -4.32 -7.98 22.28
CA LYS A 2 -5.71 -8.43 22.42
C LYS A 2 -6.28 -7.89 23.73
N HIS A 3 -7.61 -7.84 23.81
CA HIS A 3 -8.29 -7.48 25.05
C HIS A 3 -7.84 -8.44 26.19
N GLY A 4 -7.25 -7.88 27.25
CA GLY A 4 -6.70 -8.64 28.39
C GLY A 4 -5.18 -8.85 28.35
N ASP A 5 -4.51 -8.53 27.25
CA ASP A 5 -3.04 -8.55 27.20
C ASP A 5 -2.45 -7.39 28.03
N GLN A 6 -1.45 -7.68 28.86
CA GLN A 6 -0.76 -6.67 29.67
C GLN A 6 0.42 -6.00 28.95
N LYS A 7 0.87 -6.56 27.82
CA LYS A 7 2.05 -6.09 27.08
C LYS A 7 1.83 -6.20 25.57
N TRP A 8 2.47 -5.31 24.82
CA TRP A 8 2.53 -5.40 23.36
C TRP A 8 3.37 -6.62 22.94
N LYS A 9 2.88 -7.38 21.96
CA LYS A 9 3.61 -8.46 21.31
C LYS A 9 3.81 -8.09 19.86
N LEU A 10 5.05 -8.21 19.39
CA LEU A 10 5.42 -8.01 17.99
C LEU A 10 4.85 -9.17 17.15
N VAL A 11 4.36 -8.83 15.96
CA VAL A 11 3.83 -9.79 14.97
C VAL A 11 4.94 -10.29 14.03
N ASP A 12 5.92 -9.44 13.75
CA ASP A 12 7.16 -9.78 13.05
C ASP A 12 8.33 -9.07 13.76
N ASP A 13 9.37 -9.83 14.09
CA ASP A 13 10.62 -9.36 14.70
C ASP A 13 11.79 -9.32 13.71
N LYS A 14 11.57 -9.74 12.46
CA LYS A 14 12.57 -9.77 11.38
C LYS A 14 12.39 -8.62 10.40
N ASN A 15 11.15 -8.28 10.04
CA ASN A 15 10.86 -7.15 9.15
C ASN A 15 10.38 -5.94 9.95
N PHE A 16 11.08 -4.82 9.76
CA PHE A 16 10.78 -3.57 10.46
C PHE A 16 10.05 -2.53 9.59
N TYR A 17 9.75 -2.86 8.33
CA TYR A 17 9.19 -1.92 7.36
C TYR A 17 8.06 -2.56 6.55
N TYR A 18 6.83 -2.27 6.96
CA TYR A 18 5.61 -2.52 6.20
C TYR A 18 5.10 -1.19 5.66
N ASP A 19 4.73 -1.16 4.38
CA ASP A 19 4.28 0.07 3.73
C ASP A 19 2.80 0.34 4.00
N ASP A 20 1.99 -0.72 4.12
CA ASP A 20 0.54 -0.60 4.32
C ASP A 20 -0.10 -1.85 4.95
N VAL A 21 -1.31 -1.67 5.49
CA VAL A 21 -2.17 -2.70 6.08
C VAL A 21 -3.62 -2.52 5.66
N ILE A 22 -4.31 -3.61 5.32
CA ILE A 22 -5.72 -3.61 4.91
C ILE A 22 -6.49 -4.76 5.56
N VAL A 23 -7.80 -4.59 5.73
CA VAL A 23 -8.72 -5.71 5.99
C VAL A 23 -9.26 -6.21 4.65
N PHE A 24 -8.95 -7.44 4.28
CA PHE A 24 -9.42 -8.09 3.06
C PHE A 24 -10.00 -9.45 3.43
N LYS A 25 -11.16 -9.82 2.86
CA LYS A 25 -11.84 -11.11 3.17
C LYS A 25 -11.94 -11.45 4.68
N GLY A 26 -12.10 -10.42 5.53
CA GLY A 26 -12.24 -10.57 6.98
C GLY A 26 -10.94 -10.83 7.76
N GLN A 27 -9.77 -10.70 7.13
CA GLN A 27 -8.46 -10.85 7.78
C GLN A 27 -7.58 -9.63 7.53
N PHE A 28 -6.56 -9.44 8.37
CA PHE A 28 -5.57 -8.38 8.20
C PHE A 28 -4.46 -8.83 7.27
N TYR A 29 -4.21 -8.04 6.24
CA TYR A 29 -3.13 -8.22 5.28
C TYR A 29 -2.18 -7.04 5.36
N VAL A 30 -0.89 -7.30 5.25
CA VAL A 30 0.18 -6.30 5.24
C VAL A 30 1.04 -6.49 4.00
N THR A 31 1.61 -5.39 3.50
CA THR A 31 2.60 -5.44 2.42
C THR A 31 3.94 -4.90 2.87
N ASP A 32 5.01 -5.61 2.52
CA ASP A 32 6.37 -5.11 2.71
C ASP A 32 6.80 -4.19 1.54
N ARG A 33 8.01 -3.63 1.66
CA ARG A 33 8.63 -2.76 0.64
C ARG A 33 8.82 -3.42 -0.73
N TRP A 34 8.80 -4.75 -0.82
CA TRP A 34 8.92 -5.51 -2.08
C TRP A 34 7.55 -5.80 -2.70
N GLY A 35 6.47 -5.40 -2.04
CA GLY A 35 5.10 -5.71 -2.44
C GLY A 35 4.69 -7.14 -2.13
N THR A 36 5.40 -7.84 -1.23
CA THR A 36 4.98 -9.16 -0.74
C THR A 36 3.82 -8.97 0.23
N ILE A 37 2.70 -9.62 -0.03
CA ILE A 37 1.54 -9.60 0.85
C ILE A 37 1.61 -10.79 1.80
N SER A 38 1.37 -10.53 3.08
CA SER A 38 1.19 -11.55 4.12
C SER A 38 -0.07 -11.25 4.93
N TRP A 39 -0.78 -12.27 5.39
CA TRP A 39 -1.86 -12.10 6.36
C TRP A 39 -1.40 -12.42 7.79
N ILE A 40 -2.06 -11.81 8.77
CA ILE A 40 -1.74 -12.01 10.19
C ILE A 40 -2.61 -13.14 10.74
N ASP A 41 -1.99 -14.26 11.13
CA ASP A 41 -2.66 -15.25 11.97
C ASP A 41 -2.82 -14.67 13.37
N VAL A 42 -4.04 -14.22 13.66
CA VAL A 42 -4.38 -13.59 14.94
C VAL A 42 -4.21 -14.58 16.11
N SER A 43 -4.33 -15.89 15.89
CA SER A 43 -4.19 -16.90 16.94
C SER A 43 -2.73 -17.05 17.38
N SER A 44 -1.80 -17.20 16.44
CA SER A 44 -0.38 -17.36 16.73
C SER A 44 0.40 -16.03 16.81
N LEU A 45 -0.17 -14.95 16.28
CA LEU A 45 0.46 -13.64 16.02
C LEU A 45 1.70 -13.79 15.15
N ARG A 46 1.53 -14.44 14.00
CA ARG A 46 2.57 -14.63 12.98
C ARG A 46 2.06 -14.19 11.62
N LEU A 47 2.99 -13.78 10.76
CA LEU A 47 2.71 -13.52 9.36
C LEU A 47 2.80 -14.80 8.54
N ILE A 48 1.82 -14.98 7.67
CA ILE A 48 1.80 -16.05 6.68
C ILE A 48 1.75 -15.40 5.30
N GLN A 49 2.76 -15.71 4.49
CA GLN A 49 2.87 -15.16 3.15
C GLN A 49 1.67 -15.58 2.30
N PHE A 50 1.06 -14.60 1.64
CA PHE A 50 -0.13 -14.75 0.82
C PHE A 50 0.16 -14.67 -0.67
N SER A 51 1.07 -13.77 -1.07
CA SER A 51 1.43 -13.55 -2.48
C SER A 51 2.91 -13.82 -2.73
N PRO A 52 3.34 -14.06 -3.98
CA PRO A 52 4.74 -13.83 -4.32
C PRO A 52 5.10 -12.35 -4.13
N PRO A 53 6.40 -12.02 -4.00
CA PRO A 53 6.86 -10.64 -4.06
C PRO A 53 6.44 -10.01 -5.39
N LEU A 54 5.93 -8.78 -5.34
CA LEU A 54 5.65 -8.01 -6.56
C LEU A 54 6.96 -7.64 -7.29
N CYS A 55 8.04 -7.43 -6.53
CA CYS A 55 9.31 -6.87 -7.03
C CYS A 55 9.14 -5.49 -7.69
N GLY A 56 8.10 -4.75 -7.28
CA GLY A 56 7.87 -3.38 -7.70
C GLY A 56 8.93 -2.44 -7.14
N LEU A 57 9.54 -1.64 -8.01
CA LEU A 57 10.67 -0.76 -7.67
C LEU A 57 10.24 0.59 -7.08
N GLY A 58 8.95 0.86 -6.93
CA GLY A 58 8.48 2.11 -6.31
C GLY A 58 8.79 2.17 -4.81
N ASN A 59 8.76 3.38 -4.28
CA ASN A 59 9.22 3.71 -2.93
C ASN A 59 8.19 3.33 -1.86
N LYS A 60 6.89 3.29 -2.20
CA LYS A 60 5.80 3.00 -1.26
C LYS A 60 4.70 2.17 -1.92
N LYS A 61 4.29 1.08 -1.27
CA LYS A 61 3.17 0.24 -1.69
C LYS A 61 1.90 0.61 -0.94
N HIS A 62 0.79 0.75 -1.67
CA HIS A 62 -0.54 0.96 -1.09
C HIS A 62 -1.44 -0.22 -1.45
N LEU A 63 -2.14 -0.78 -0.46
CA LEU A 63 -3.09 -1.86 -0.65
C LEU A 63 -4.49 -1.29 -0.89
N VAL A 64 -5.16 -1.79 -1.92
CA VAL A 64 -6.54 -1.40 -2.23
C VAL A 64 -7.37 -2.65 -2.49
N GLU A 65 -8.50 -2.77 -1.82
CA GLU A 65 -9.54 -3.72 -2.18
C GLU A 65 -10.49 -3.05 -3.18
N SER A 66 -10.78 -3.74 -4.28
CA SER A 66 -11.80 -3.32 -5.24
C SER A 66 -12.51 -4.54 -5.83
N CYS A 67 -13.83 -4.56 -5.72
CA CYS A 67 -14.70 -5.58 -6.32
C CYS A 67 -14.27 -7.02 -5.96
N GLY A 68 -13.89 -7.25 -4.71
CA GLY A 68 -13.46 -8.53 -4.17
C GLY A 68 -12.02 -8.94 -4.51
N SER A 69 -11.27 -8.08 -5.20
CA SER A 69 -9.88 -8.33 -5.60
C SER A 69 -8.91 -7.41 -4.85
N LEU A 70 -7.71 -7.91 -4.60
CA LEU A 70 -6.65 -7.16 -3.93
C LEU A 70 -5.67 -6.56 -4.96
N TYR A 71 -5.37 -5.28 -4.79
CA TYR A 71 -4.47 -4.51 -5.63
C TYR A 71 -3.32 -3.94 -4.80
N VAL A 72 -2.16 -3.84 -5.43
CA VAL A 72 -1.03 -3.04 -4.96
C VAL A 72 -0.87 -1.86 -5.90
N VAL A 73 -0.94 -0.65 -5.37
CA VAL A 73 -0.51 0.55 -6.07
C VAL A 73 0.93 0.88 -5.65
N ASP A 74 1.85 0.72 -6.59
CA ASP A 74 3.27 0.99 -6.42
C ASP A 74 3.56 2.45 -6.78
N GLY A 75 3.83 3.28 -5.77
CA GLY A 75 4.11 4.70 -5.92
C GLY A 75 5.59 4.98 -6.13
N TYR A 76 5.88 5.76 -7.16
CA TYR A 76 7.21 6.27 -7.49
C TYR A 76 7.27 7.75 -7.14
N TYR A 77 8.23 8.09 -6.30
CA TYR A 77 8.40 9.42 -5.75
C TYR A 77 9.81 9.89 -6.07
N GLU A 78 9.95 11.14 -6.50
CA GLU A 78 11.25 11.72 -6.80
C GLU A 78 12.04 11.78 -5.48
N SER A 79 13.04 10.92 -5.37
CA SER A 79 13.93 10.97 -4.23
C SER A 79 14.96 12.06 -4.51
N SER A 80 15.09 13.02 -3.59
CA SER A 80 16.16 14.03 -3.57
C SER A 80 17.54 13.38 -3.29
N GLU A 81 17.92 12.31 -4.00
CA GLU A 81 19.18 11.60 -3.79
C GLU A 81 20.40 12.44 -4.13
N ASN A 82 20.24 13.52 -4.90
CA ASN A 82 21.29 14.54 -5.08
C ASN A 82 21.59 15.34 -3.80
N MET A 83 20.74 15.31 -2.77
CA MET A 83 20.98 15.97 -1.47
C MET A 83 21.38 15.01 -0.33
N ARG A 84 21.37 13.68 -0.52
CA ARG A 84 21.75 12.72 0.53
C ARG A 84 23.24 12.69 0.86
N ARG A 85 24.10 13.34 0.06
CA ARG A 85 25.55 13.39 0.30
C ARG A 85 25.98 14.42 1.33
N ASN A 86 25.12 15.37 1.71
CA ASN A 86 25.52 16.49 2.54
C ASN A 86 24.67 16.60 3.81
N TYR A 87 25.33 16.29 4.93
CA TYR A 87 24.97 16.56 6.33
C TYR A 87 24.04 15.57 7.05
N GLY A 88 24.64 14.89 8.03
CA GLY A 88 23.90 14.25 9.11
C GLY A 88 23.12 15.32 9.90
N GLY A 89 21.80 15.24 9.87
CA GLY A 89 20.94 16.11 10.66
C GLY A 89 19.52 16.13 10.12
N ARG A 90 18.59 15.56 10.89
CA ARG A 90 17.12 15.60 10.75
C ARG A 90 16.55 15.21 9.38
N ARG A 91 15.70 14.17 9.37
CA ARG A 91 14.68 13.97 8.34
C ARG A 91 13.73 15.18 8.40
N LEU A 92 14.09 16.27 7.74
CA LEU A 92 13.14 17.30 7.40
C LEU A 92 12.16 16.62 6.43
N GLU A 93 10.91 16.48 6.85
CA GLU A 93 9.78 16.20 5.98
C GLU A 93 9.86 17.22 4.84
N ARG A 94 10.36 16.79 3.69
CA ARG A 94 10.47 17.65 2.51
C ARG A 94 10.00 16.84 1.31
N ASP A 95 8.83 17.27 0.85
CA ASP A 95 8.07 17.03 -0.37
C ASP A 95 8.63 15.94 -1.29
N GLU A 96 8.12 14.71 -1.11
CA GLU A 96 8.26 13.64 -2.09
C GLU A 96 7.28 13.91 -3.24
N VAL A 97 7.76 14.54 -4.31
CA VAL A 97 6.95 14.78 -5.51
C VAL A 97 6.61 13.42 -6.14
N VAL A 98 5.32 13.15 -6.32
CA VAL A 98 4.87 11.92 -6.99
C VAL A 98 5.24 11.99 -8.48
N GLU A 99 6.05 11.04 -8.94
CA GLU A 99 6.36 10.88 -10.35
C GLU A 99 5.25 10.13 -11.07
N CYS A 100 4.89 8.95 -10.55
CA CYS A 100 3.83 8.12 -11.10
C CYS A 100 3.38 7.01 -10.15
N PHE A 101 2.29 6.35 -10.52
CA PHE A 101 1.82 5.12 -9.89
C PHE A 101 1.74 3.99 -10.92
N LYS A 102 2.03 2.76 -10.48
CA LYS A 102 1.70 1.53 -11.23
C LYS A 102 0.77 0.68 -10.40
N ILE A 103 -0.21 0.05 -11.05
CA ILE A 103 -1.23 -0.74 -10.37
C ILE A 103 -1.03 -2.20 -10.74
N TYR A 104 -1.02 -3.06 -9.73
CA TYR A 104 -0.93 -4.50 -9.93
C TYR A 104 -2.08 -5.18 -9.20
N LYS A 105 -2.76 -6.08 -9.91
CA LYS A 105 -3.78 -6.95 -9.34
C LYS A 105 -3.16 -8.30 -9.01
N LEU A 106 -3.45 -8.84 -7.83
CA LEU A 106 -3.10 -10.21 -7.52
C LEU A 106 -4.08 -11.17 -8.21
N ASP A 107 -3.55 -12.03 -9.06
CA ASP A 107 -4.25 -13.20 -9.55
C ASP A 107 -4.11 -14.32 -8.51
N GLU A 108 -5.17 -14.51 -7.71
CA GLU A 108 -5.19 -15.51 -6.64
C GLU A 108 -5.20 -16.96 -7.16
N GLU A 109 -5.70 -17.20 -8.38
CA GLU A 109 -5.76 -18.54 -8.97
C GLU A 109 -4.36 -19.01 -9.38
N TRP A 110 -3.59 -18.11 -10.02
CA TRP A 110 -2.27 -18.42 -10.54
C TRP A 110 -1.14 -18.00 -9.61
N GLY A 111 -1.44 -17.23 -8.56
CA GLY A 111 -0.45 -16.67 -7.64
C GLY A 111 0.52 -15.75 -8.36
N THR A 112 0.03 -14.90 -9.27
CA THR A 112 0.87 -13.98 -10.06
C THR A 112 0.35 -12.54 -10.01
N TRP A 113 1.20 -11.59 -10.37
CA TRP A 113 0.86 -10.17 -10.45
C TRP A 113 0.56 -9.76 -11.88
N VAL A 114 -0.60 -9.12 -12.08
CA VAL A 114 -1.04 -8.59 -13.37
C VAL A 114 -0.96 -7.06 -13.33
N ASP A 115 -0.20 -6.47 -14.25
CA ASP A 115 -0.12 -5.02 -14.44
C ASP A 115 -1.43 -4.48 -15.01
N VAL A 116 -2.05 -3.53 -14.30
CA VAL A 116 -3.36 -2.97 -14.62
C VAL A 116 -3.20 -1.54 -15.12
N LYS A 117 -3.58 -1.32 -16.38
CA LYS A 117 -3.55 0.00 -17.03
C LYS A 117 -4.89 0.73 -17.04
N ASN A 118 -5.97 0.03 -16.71
CA ASN A 118 -7.32 0.58 -16.77
C ASN A 118 -8.17 0.03 -15.62
N LEU A 119 -8.68 0.93 -14.77
CA LEU A 119 -9.59 0.60 -13.65
C LEU A 119 -11.08 0.68 -14.04
N SER A 120 -11.39 0.93 -15.31
CA SER A 120 -12.76 1.08 -15.81
C SER A 120 -13.50 2.22 -15.09
N ASP A 121 -14.66 1.95 -14.47
CA ASP A 121 -15.44 2.93 -13.71
C ASP A 121 -14.83 3.23 -12.33
N ARG A 122 -13.83 2.46 -11.90
CA ARG A 122 -13.28 2.58 -10.55
C ARG A 122 -12.30 3.73 -10.44
N ALA A 123 -12.34 4.41 -9.30
CA ALA A 123 -11.31 5.34 -8.86
C ALA A 123 -10.68 4.83 -7.56
N PHE A 124 -9.36 4.95 -7.43
CA PHE A 124 -8.64 4.61 -6.20
C PHE A 124 -8.30 5.88 -5.43
N ILE A 125 -8.65 5.91 -4.15
CA ILE A 125 -8.30 6.98 -3.23
C ILE A 125 -7.15 6.49 -2.36
N LEU A 126 -6.02 7.20 -2.41
CA LEU A 126 -4.83 6.91 -1.61
C LEU A 126 -4.61 8.01 -0.58
N SER A 127 -4.42 7.61 0.68
CA SER A 127 -4.14 8.54 1.77
C SER A 127 -3.18 7.92 2.79
N ASN A 128 -2.78 8.69 3.78
CA ASN A 128 -1.90 8.21 4.85
C ASN A 128 -2.64 7.41 5.92
N SER A 129 -3.97 7.40 5.90
CA SER A 129 -4.79 6.75 6.92
C SER A 129 -5.55 5.54 6.40
N CYS A 130 -6.07 5.62 5.18
CA CYS A 130 -6.72 4.49 4.52
C CYS A 130 -6.71 4.65 3.00
N ASN A 131 -6.77 3.51 2.33
CA ASN A 131 -6.81 3.39 0.88
C ASN A 131 -8.08 2.62 0.51
N PHE A 132 -8.83 3.12 -0.46
CA PHE A 132 -10.09 2.49 -0.85
C PHE A 132 -10.46 2.77 -2.30
N SER A 133 -11.34 1.93 -2.85
CA SER A 133 -11.85 2.06 -4.20
C SER A 133 -13.33 2.43 -4.20
N VAL A 134 -13.72 3.29 -5.13
CA VAL A 134 -15.10 3.75 -5.34
C VAL A 134 -15.49 3.59 -6.80
N SER A 135 -16.79 3.45 -7.08
CA SER A 135 -17.28 3.65 -8.45
C SER A 135 -17.39 5.15 -8.71
N ALA A 136 -16.86 5.61 -9.84
CA ALA A 136 -16.98 7.00 -10.25
C ALA A 136 -18.42 7.38 -10.59
N GLU A 137 -19.27 6.39 -10.91
CA GLU A 137 -20.70 6.63 -11.18
C GLU A 137 -21.48 6.97 -9.91
N GLU A 138 -20.99 6.54 -8.75
CA GLU A 138 -21.60 6.80 -7.44
C GLU A 138 -21.20 8.17 -6.86
N LEU A 139 -20.18 8.82 -7.41
CA LEU A 139 -19.59 10.05 -6.87
C LEU A 139 -19.50 11.17 -7.90
N ILE A 140 -20.32 12.21 -7.71
CA ILE A 140 -20.29 13.42 -8.53
C ILE A 140 -18.91 14.07 -8.47
N GLY A 141 -18.31 14.30 -9.63
CA GLY A 141 -17.02 14.99 -9.78
C GLY A 141 -15.79 14.08 -9.78
N TYR A 142 -15.97 12.76 -9.63
CA TYR A 142 -14.89 11.78 -9.78
C TYR A 142 -14.92 11.15 -11.17
N GLN A 143 -13.74 10.88 -11.71
CA GLN A 143 -13.57 10.21 -13.00
C GLN A 143 -13.11 8.77 -12.76
N GLY A 144 -13.69 7.83 -13.51
CA GLY A 144 -13.23 6.45 -13.54
C GLY A 144 -11.82 6.36 -14.15
N ASN A 145 -11.11 5.27 -13.84
CA ASN A 145 -9.73 5.08 -14.28
C ASN A 145 -8.76 6.16 -13.77
N CYS A 146 -8.96 6.61 -12.53
CA CYS A 146 -8.10 7.60 -11.90
C CYS A 146 -7.63 7.15 -10.51
N ILE A 147 -6.45 7.66 -10.12
CA ILE A 147 -5.95 7.62 -8.75
C ILE A 147 -6.02 9.04 -8.20
N TYR A 148 -6.73 9.19 -7.08
CA TYR A 148 -6.77 10.41 -6.30
C TYR A 148 -5.88 10.21 -5.08
N TYR A 149 -4.80 10.98 -4.99
CA TYR A 149 -3.90 10.92 -3.84
C TYR A 149 -3.84 12.29 -3.19
N ARG A 150 -3.70 12.31 -1.86
CA ARG A 150 -3.41 13.56 -1.15
C ARG A 150 -1.90 13.77 -1.15
N ASP A 151 -1.46 14.76 -1.91
CA ASP A 151 -0.11 15.29 -1.82
C ASP A 151 0.02 16.21 -0.59
N TYR A 152 1.17 16.21 0.06
CA TYR A 152 1.45 17.12 1.17
C TYR A 152 1.93 18.47 0.61
N PHE A 153 1.02 19.22 0.01
CA PHE A 153 1.21 20.66 -0.15
C PHE A 153 0.58 21.36 1.05
N GLU A 154 1.41 21.81 2.01
CA GLU A 154 1.01 22.97 2.81
C GLU A 154 1.12 24.20 1.89
N VAL A 155 -0.01 24.86 1.62
CA VAL A 155 -0.08 26.19 0.99
C VAL A 155 -0.10 27.25 2.09
#